data_AF-A0A0M2M1Y2-F1
#
_entry.id   AF-A0A0M2M1Y2-F1
#
_cell.length_a   1.000
_cell.length_b   1.000
_cell.length_c   1.000
_cell.angle_alpha   90.00
_cell.angle_beta   90.00
_cell.angle_gamma   90.00
#
_symmetry.space_group_name_H-M   'P 1'
#
loop_
_entity.id
_entity.type
_entity.pdbx_description
1 polymer ?
#
loop_
_entity_poly.entity_id
_entity_poly.type
_entity_poly.pdbx_seq_one_letter_code
_entity_poly.pdbx_strand_id
1 'polypeptide(L)'
;MWDRWRDLTRFRFACEMALSSYRTYVNGFPITSTAPLVMTDPAGSNFKCDLADFTGVLNDEQQLYRVLFPSYVALVEDLGRELVETLHIKKGVQRTSFAGLDPASSIDQAAEHWITATPVEAWGATILKLGGRGWSSFKGGRRGVVEAVTVRNLCAHGIPVFNQRALNRLAAASTPAQKLPALGDAIVLDRATFSRHVATLRGFARSMADVAANMADVP
;
A
#
# COMPACT_ATOMS: atom_id res chain seq x y z
N MET A 1 -2.62 -13.29 -6.04
CA MET A 1 -2.90 -11.87 -5.68
C MET A 1 -4.31 -11.33 -6.06
N TRP A 2 -4.79 -11.43 -7.31
CA TRP A 2 -5.98 -10.68 -7.78
C TRP A 2 -7.29 -10.96 -7.04
N ASP A 3 -7.54 -12.20 -6.61
CA ASP A 3 -8.72 -12.54 -5.81
C ASP A 3 -8.71 -11.82 -4.46
N ARG A 4 -7.56 -11.80 -3.78
CA ARG A 4 -7.37 -11.05 -2.53
C ARG A 4 -7.58 -9.56 -2.72
N TRP A 5 -7.10 -9.00 -3.83
CA TRP A 5 -7.36 -7.59 -4.18
C TRP A 5 -8.85 -7.30 -4.32
N ARG A 6 -9.59 -8.18 -5.01
CA ARG A 6 -11.05 -8.08 -5.17
C ARG A 6 -11.76 -8.15 -3.83
N ASP A 7 -11.38 -9.09 -2.97
CA ASP A 7 -12.01 -9.26 -1.66
C ASP A 7 -11.74 -8.05 -0.75
N LEU A 8 -10.51 -7.52 -0.76
CA LEU A 8 -10.17 -6.29 -0.04
C LEU A 8 -10.94 -5.07 -0.57
N THR A 9 -11.22 -5.02 -1.87
CA THR A 9 -12.04 -3.97 -2.48
C THR A 9 -13.50 -4.07 -2.03
N ARG A 10 -14.06 -5.28 -2.00
CA ARG A 10 -15.42 -5.55 -1.48
C ARG A 10 -15.53 -5.20 -0.01
N PHE A 11 -14.54 -5.62 0.80
CA PHE A 11 -14.47 -5.30 2.22
C PHE A 11 -14.44 -3.79 2.45
N ARG A 12 -13.61 -3.04 1.72
CA ARG A 12 -13.59 -1.57 1.77
C ARG A 12 -14.99 -0.98 1.55
N PHE A 13 -15.70 -1.41 0.50
CA PHE A 13 -17.04 -0.89 0.23
C PHE A 13 -18.03 -1.20 1.34
N ALA A 14 -18.00 -2.41 1.89
CA ALA A 14 -18.83 -2.76 3.04
C ALA A 14 -18.53 -1.86 4.26
N CYS A 15 -17.25 -1.61 4.56
CA CYS A 15 -16.84 -0.69 5.62
C CYS A 15 -17.27 0.75 5.35
N GLU A 16 -17.11 1.26 4.12
CA GLU A 16 -17.57 2.61 3.74
C GLU A 16 -19.08 2.77 4.01
N MET A 17 -19.88 1.80 3.59
CA MET A 17 -21.34 1.81 3.80
C MET A 17 -21.71 1.73 5.28
N ALA A 18 -21.10 0.81 6.03
CA ALA A 18 -21.38 0.62 7.45
C ALA A 18 -21.00 1.85 8.27
N LEU A 19 -19.79 2.40 8.06
CA LEU A 19 -19.33 3.60 8.76
C LEU A 19 -20.14 4.83 8.40
N SER A 20 -20.51 4.99 7.12
CA SER A 20 -21.38 6.09 6.71
C SER A 20 -22.75 6.01 7.38
N SER A 21 -23.38 4.84 7.41
CA SER A 21 -24.66 4.64 8.08
C SER A 21 -24.55 4.94 9.59
N TYR A 22 -23.47 4.47 10.23
CA TYR A 22 -23.27 4.66 11.65
C TYR A 22 -22.97 6.13 12.01
N ARG A 23 -22.21 6.85 11.18
CA ARG A 23 -21.99 8.30 11.31
C ARG A 23 -23.31 9.07 11.24
N THR A 24 -24.16 8.77 10.27
CA THR A 24 -25.47 9.42 10.13
C THR A 24 -26.31 9.19 11.38
N TYR A 25 -26.30 7.98 11.92
CA TYR A 25 -26.98 7.66 13.18
C TYR A 25 -26.40 8.49 14.34
N VAL A 26 -25.11 8.37 14.64
CA VAL A 26 -24.50 9.02 15.82
C VAL A 26 -24.61 10.55 15.75
N ASN A 27 -24.40 11.16 14.58
CA ASN A 27 -24.44 12.62 14.42
C ASN A 27 -25.88 13.18 14.30
N GLY A 28 -26.88 12.33 14.06
CA GLY A 28 -28.27 12.73 13.89
C GLY A 28 -29.13 12.65 15.16
N PHE A 29 -28.68 11.94 16.20
CA PHE A 29 -29.41 11.81 17.46
C PHE A 29 -28.95 12.83 18.50
N PRO A 30 -29.88 13.46 19.24
CA PRO A 30 -29.52 14.37 20.33
C PRO A 30 -28.97 13.58 21.52
N ILE A 31 -27.64 13.42 21.57
CA ILE A 31 -26.94 12.83 22.72
C ILE A 31 -26.68 13.95 23.73
N THR A 32 -27.35 13.92 24.89
CA THR A 32 -27.27 14.96 25.94
C THR A 32 -26.39 14.58 27.13
N SER A 33 -25.70 13.45 27.08
CA SER A 33 -24.88 12.96 28.19
C SER A 33 -23.49 13.57 28.20
N THR A 34 -23.06 14.08 29.36
CA THR A 34 -21.69 14.50 29.64
C THR A 34 -20.85 13.39 30.27
N ALA A 35 -21.44 12.23 30.57
CA ALA A 35 -20.73 11.10 31.14
C ALA A 35 -19.82 10.43 30.09
N PRO A 36 -18.63 9.96 30.47
CA PRO A 36 -17.74 9.25 29.55
C PRO A 36 -18.39 7.96 29.05
N LEU A 37 -18.23 7.69 27.76
CA LEU A 37 -18.57 6.42 27.15
C LEU A 37 -17.55 5.37 27.65
N VAL A 38 -18.04 4.32 28.29
CA VAL A 38 -17.23 3.17 28.66
C VAL A 38 -17.43 2.12 27.58
N MET A 39 -16.38 1.89 26.78
CA MET A 39 -16.35 0.82 25.79
C MET A 39 -15.63 -0.38 26.39
N THR A 40 -16.30 -1.53 26.42
CA THR A 40 -15.70 -2.79 26.86
C THR A 40 -15.40 -3.62 25.62
N ASP A 41 -14.12 -3.91 25.43
CA ASP A 41 -13.67 -4.92 24.47
C ASP A 41 -14.09 -6.31 24.99
N PRO A 42 -14.57 -7.23 24.12
CA PRO A 42 -14.82 -8.62 24.48
C PRO A 42 -13.69 -9.33 25.24
N ALA A 43 -12.43 -8.90 25.09
CA ALA A 43 -11.31 -9.41 25.89
C ALA A 43 -11.28 -8.91 27.36
N GLY A 44 -12.26 -8.12 27.78
CA GLY A 44 -12.40 -7.59 29.14
C GLY A 44 -11.65 -6.29 29.41
N SER A 45 -11.00 -5.72 28.38
CA SER A 45 -10.37 -4.41 28.51
C SER A 45 -11.42 -3.30 28.43
N ASN A 46 -11.31 -2.31 29.32
CA ASN A 46 -12.21 -1.17 29.35
C ASN A 46 -11.47 0.07 28.88
N PHE A 47 -12.03 0.75 27.89
CA PHE A 47 -11.58 2.04 27.42
C PHE A 47 -12.64 3.09 27.75
N LYS A 48 -12.21 4.21 28.35
CA LYS A 48 -13.07 5.36 28.60
C LYS A 48 -12.72 6.43 27.58
N CYS A 49 -13.70 6.88 26.81
CA CYS A 49 -13.60 8.10 26.01
C CYS A 49 -14.78 9.00 26.31
N ASP A 50 -14.61 10.31 26.16
CA ASP A 50 -15.77 11.18 26.14
C ASP A 50 -16.45 11.13 24.76
N LEU A 51 -17.62 11.75 24.66
CA LEU A 51 -18.39 11.80 23.43
C LEU A 51 -17.64 12.57 22.32
N ALA A 52 -16.84 13.58 22.66
CA ALA A 52 -16.12 14.41 21.70
C ALA A 52 -14.99 13.60 21.05
N ASP A 53 -14.21 12.86 21.84
CA ASP A 53 -13.17 11.96 21.37
C ASP A 53 -13.76 10.88 20.46
N PHE A 54 -14.85 10.24 20.91
CA PHE A 54 -15.52 9.19 20.13
C PHE A 54 -16.03 9.70 18.78
N THR A 55 -16.73 10.85 18.78
CA THR A 55 -17.24 11.45 17.54
C THR A 55 -16.12 11.97 16.65
N GLY A 56 -15.03 12.50 17.23
CA GLY A 56 -13.83 12.90 16.49
C GLY A 56 -13.21 11.74 15.72
N VAL A 57 -13.01 10.59 16.37
CA VAL A 57 -12.48 9.38 15.72
C VAL A 57 -13.47 8.83 14.69
N LEU A 58 -14.76 8.77 15.02
CA LEU A 58 -15.78 8.27 14.10
C LEU A 58 -15.85 9.10 12.81
N ASN A 59 -15.72 10.43 12.94
CA ASN A 59 -15.77 11.37 11.83
C ASN A 59 -14.43 11.53 11.09
N ASP A 60 -13.34 10.89 11.54
CA ASP A 60 -12.13 10.77 10.73
C ASP A 60 -12.36 9.81 9.56
N GLU A 61 -12.68 10.39 8.40
CA GLU A 61 -12.92 9.64 7.16
C GLU A 61 -11.65 9.00 6.58
N GLN A 62 -10.46 9.36 7.07
CA GLN A 62 -9.20 8.84 6.58
C GLN A 62 -8.77 7.57 7.32
N GLN A 63 -9.29 7.33 8.54
CA GLN A 63 -8.83 6.25 9.40
C GLN A 63 -9.02 4.87 8.75
N LEU A 64 -10.15 4.62 8.09
CA LEU A 64 -10.39 3.39 7.32
C LEU A 64 -9.30 3.17 6.26
N TYR A 65 -8.95 4.22 5.51
CA TYR A 65 -7.98 4.12 4.43
C TYR A 65 -6.56 3.92 4.96
N ARG A 66 -6.18 4.56 6.08
CA ARG A 66 -4.88 4.35 6.73
C ARG A 66 -4.69 2.90 7.18
N VAL A 67 -5.77 2.24 7.61
CA VAL A 67 -5.76 0.81 8.00
C VAL A 67 -5.71 -0.12 6.79
N LEU A 68 -6.50 0.16 5.73
CA LEU A 68 -6.57 -0.73 4.57
C LEU A 68 -5.38 -0.60 3.62
N PHE A 69 -4.78 0.58 3.52
CA PHE A 69 -3.77 0.87 2.51
C PHE A 69 -2.50 0.01 2.61
N PRO A 70 -1.96 -0.30 3.81
CA PRO A 70 -0.86 -1.26 3.95
C PRO A 70 -1.15 -2.61 3.32
N SER A 71 -2.38 -3.13 3.42
CA SER A 71 -2.74 -4.42 2.82
C SER A 71 -2.68 -4.39 1.29
N TYR A 72 -3.07 -3.30 0.65
CA TYR A 72 -2.95 -3.17 -0.82
C TYR A 72 -1.49 -3.19 -1.29
N VAL A 73 -0.60 -2.54 -0.53
CA VAL A 73 0.82 -2.51 -0.85
C VAL A 73 1.45 -3.88 -0.63
N ALA A 74 1.09 -4.57 0.46
CA ALA A 74 1.55 -5.93 0.73
C ALA A 74 1.15 -6.92 -0.38
N LEU A 75 -0.04 -6.76 -0.99
CA LEU A 75 -0.44 -7.57 -2.15
C LEU A 75 0.48 -7.36 -3.36
N VAL A 76 0.99 -6.15 -3.57
CA VAL A 76 1.93 -5.88 -4.69
C VAL A 76 3.31 -6.49 -4.40
N GLU A 77 3.76 -6.44 -3.15
CA GLU A 77 5.00 -7.08 -2.71
C GLU A 77 4.89 -8.61 -2.80
N ASP A 78 3.76 -9.19 -2.41
CA ASP A 78 3.43 -10.61 -2.62
C ASP A 78 3.49 -11.03 -4.08
N LEU A 79 2.89 -10.24 -4.97
CA LEU A 79 3.03 -10.46 -6.41
C LEU A 79 4.50 -10.38 -6.85
N GLY A 80 5.27 -9.41 -6.32
CA GLY A 80 6.69 -9.28 -6.62
C GLY A 80 7.47 -10.55 -6.31
N ARG A 81 7.21 -11.17 -5.15
CA ARG A 81 7.80 -12.46 -4.74
C ARG A 81 7.42 -13.59 -5.70
N GLU A 82 6.12 -13.74 -5.95
CA GLU A 82 5.56 -14.74 -6.90
C GLU A 82 6.18 -14.61 -8.30
N LEU A 83 6.41 -13.38 -8.76
CA LEU A 83 7.01 -13.11 -10.07
C LEU A 83 8.49 -13.45 -10.11
N VAL A 84 9.27 -13.17 -9.07
CA VAL A 84 10.69 -13.57 -9.03
C VAL A 84 10.82 -15.09 -9.14
N GLU A 85 10.02 -15.82 -8.36
CA GLU A 85 9.98 -17.29 -8.43
C GLU A 85 9.56 -17.78 -9.81
N THR A 86 8.47 -17.24 -10.35
CA THR A 86 7.95 -17.62 -11.67
C THR A 86 8.97 -17.35 -12.78
N LEU A 87 9.59 -16.16 -12.77
CA LEU A 87 10.58 -15.77 -13.76
C LEU A 87 11.81 -16.68 -13.70
N HIS A 88 12.25 -17.06 -12.50
CA HIS A 88 13.39 -17.96 -12.35
C HIS A 88 13.04 -19.40 -12.76
N ILE A 89 12.01 -19.98 -12.14
CA ILE A 89 11.66 -21.40 -12.27
C ILE A 89 11.06 -21.70 -13.64
N LYS A 90 10.08 -20.91 -14.08
CA LYS A 90 9.30 -21.20 -15.30
C LYS A 90 9.85 -20.50 -16.53
N LYS A 91 10.44 -19.31 -16.38
CA LYS A 91 10.94 -18.51 -17.52
C LYS A 91 12.45 -18.58 -17.71
N GLY A 92 13.17 -19.33 -16.86
CA GLY A 92 14.63 -19.52 -16.99
C GLY A 92 15.48 -18.29 -16.73
N VAL A 93 14.92 -17.25 -16.11
CA VAL A 93 15.68 -16.03 -15.79
C VAL A 93 16.75 -16.36 -14.75
N GLN A 94 17.99 -16.05 -15.06
CA GLN A 94 19.13 -16.30 -14.18
C GLN A 94 19.04 -15.44 -12.91
N ARG A 95 19.40 -16.01 -11.75
CA ARG A 95 19.38 -15.28 -10.46
C ARG A 95 20.20 -14.00 -10.49
N THR A 96 21.29 -13.97 -11.26
CA THR A 96 22.15 -12.80 -11.47
C THR A 96 21.42 -11.60 -12.09
N SER A 97 20.26 -11.82 -12.71
CA SER A 97 19.39 -10.74 -13.21
C SER A 97 18.73 -9.93 -12.07
N PHE A 98 18.63 -10.52 -10.88
CA PHE A 98 18.06 -9.91 -9.69
C PHE A 98 19.20 -9.44 -8.77
N ALA A 99 19.69 -8.22 -8.98
CA ALA A 99 20.81 -7.69 -8.21
C ALA A 99 20.52 -7.70 -6.69
N GLY A 100 21.40 -8.36 -5.92
CA GLY A 100 21.26 -8.52 -4.47
C GLY A 100 20.39 -9.69 -4.01
N LEU A 101 19.87 -10.50 -4.94
CA LEU A 101 19.20 -11.77 -4.62
C LEU A 101 20.23 -12.77 -4.08
N ASP A 102 19.93 -13.40 -2.93
CA ASP A 102 20.83 -14.35 -2.31
C ASP A 102 21.01 -15.61 -3.17
N PRO A 103 22.23 -15.94 -3.62
CA PRO A 103 22.47 -17.14 -4.41
C PRO A 103 22.43 -18.44 -3.58
N ALA A 104 22.60 -18.37 -2.25
CA ALA A 104 22.69 -19.56 -1.40
C ALA A 104 21.32 -20.08 -0.92
N SER A 105 20.36 -19.17 -0.73
CA SER A 105 19.00 -19.53 -0.27
C SER A 105 18.14 -20.18 -1.36
N SER A 106 17.08 -20.88 -0.95
CA SER A 106 16.04 -21.31 -1.90
C SER A 106 15.39 -20.09 -2.56
N ILE A 107 14.83 -20.25 -3.76
CA ILE A 107 14.37 -19.11 -4.56
C ILE A 107 13.22 -18.35 -3.89
N ASP A 108 12.32 -19.05 -3.20
CA ASP A 108 11.24 -18.50 -2.40
C ASP A 108 11.77 -17.63 -1.24
N GLN A 109 12.73 -18.14 -0.46
CA GLN A 109 13.35 -17.40 0.65
C GLN A 109 14.15 -16.19 0.14
N ALA A 110 14.90 -16.38 -0.95
CA ALA A 110 15.65 -15.30 -1.56
C ALA A 110 14.72 -14.20 -2.09
N ALA A 111 13.61 -14.56 -2.73
CA ALA A 111 12.61 -13.62 -3.23
C ALA A 111 11.94 -12.84 -2.08
N GLU A 112 11.55 -13.53 -1.00
CA GLU A 112 10.98 -12.93 0.21
C GLU A 112 11.89 -11.83 0.78
N HIS A 113 13.15 -12.19 1.04
CA HIS A 113 14.13 -11.27 1.59
C HIS A 113 14.44 -10.12 0.64
N TRP A 114 14.57 -10.41 -0.65
CA TRP A 114 14.89 -9.39 -1.64
C TRP A 114 13.79 -8.35 -1.79
N ILE A 115 12.52 -8.77 -1.87
CA ILE A 115 11.38 -7.84 -1.97
C ILE A 115 11.24 -6.99 -0.71
N THR A 116 11.51 -7.56 0.46
CA THR A 116 11.38 -6.85 1.75
C THR A 116 12.54 -5.89 2.01
N ALA A 117 13.77 -6.28 1.68
CA ALA A 117 14.97 -5.50 1.97
C ALA A 117 15.31 -4.47 0.87
N THR A 118 14.87 -4.72 -0.36
CA THR A 118 15.18 -3.86 -1.52
C THR A 118 14.09 -2.82 -1.72
N PRO A 119 14.43 -1.55 -2.03
CA PRO A 119 13.42 -0.55 -2.39
C PRO A 119 12.59 -0.97 -3.62
N VAL A 120 11.29 -0.68 -3.61
CA VAL A 120 10.37 -0.96 -4.74
C VAL A 120 10.85 -0.41 -6.08
N GLU A 121 11.58 0.70 -6.04
CA GLU A 121 12.21 1.33 -7.18
C GLU A 121 13.25 0.45 -7.86
N ALA A 122 13.97 -0.34 -7.08
CA ALA A 122 15.03 -1.20 -7.57
C ALA A 122 14.46 -2.55 -8.01
N TRP A 123 13.73 -3.26 -7.15
CA TRP A 123 13.18 -4.57 -7.54
C TRP A 123 12.10 -4.45 -8.63
N GLY A 124 11.26 -3.42 -8.57
CA GLY A 124 10.24 -3.16 -9.58
C GLY A 124 10.84 -2.81 -10.94
N ALA A 125 11.94 -2.04 -10.96
CA ALA A 125 12.64 -1.74 -12.20
C ALA A 125 13.25 -2.99 -12.84
N THR A 126 13.82 -3.87 -12.03
CA THR A 126 14.36 -5.16 -12.49
C THR A 126 13.28 -5.99 -13.17
N ILE A 127 12.15 -6.22 -12.49
CA ILE A 127 11.05 -7.03 -13.05
C ILE A 127 10.52 -6.39 -14.34
N LEU A 128 10.22 -5.10 -14.36
CA LEU A 128 9.74 -4.42 -15.56
C LEU A 128 10.73 -4.55 -16.73
N LYS A 129 12.02 -4.35 -16.48
CA LYS A 129 13.07 -4.42 -17.49
C LYS A 129 13.17 -5.80 -18.16
N LEU A 130 12.96 -6.88 -17.40
CA LEU A 130 12.98 -8.24 -17.94
C LEU A 130 11.94 -8.47 -19.04
N GLY A 131 10.80 -7.76 -18.99
CA GLY A 131 9.77 -7.80 -20.04
C GLY A 131 9.86 -6.67 -21.05
N GLY A 132 11.01 -5.97 -21.13
CA GLY A 132 11.18 -4.82 -22.03
C GLY A 132 10.30 -3.62 -21.67
N ARG A 133 9.82 -3.54 -20.42
CA ARG A 133 8.95 -2.46 -19.92
C ARG A 133 9.72 -1.49 -19.04
N GLY A 134 9.18 -0.28 -18.93
CA GLY A 134 9.69 0.74 -18.02
C GLY A 134 8.59 1.32 -17.15
N TRP A 135 8.98 2.20 -16.23
CA TRP A 135 8.06 2.92 -15.35
C TRP A 135 7.02 3.78 -16.09
N SER A 136 7.26 4.13 -17.35
CA SER A 136 6.29 4.85 -18.20
C SER A 136 5.17 3.95 -18.76
N SER A 137 5.24 2.63 -18.58
CA SER A 137 4.25 1.68 -19.12
C SER A 137 2.88 1.72 -18.41
N PHE A 138 2.74 2.48 -17.33
CA PHE A 138 1.50 2.63 -16.60
C PHE A 138 1.33 4.03 -16.01
N LYS A 139 0.07 4.44 -15.80
CA LYS A 139 -0.26 5.75 -15.20
C LYS A 139 0.29 5.85 -13.77
N GLY A 140 0.94 6.99 -13.48
CA GLY A 140 1.56 7.28 -12.18
C GLY A 140 3.06 6.93 -12.14
N GLY A 141 3.47 5.92 -12.90
CA GLY A 141 4.87 5.50 -13.06
C GLY A 141 5.66 5.35 -11.77
N ARG A 142 6.98 5.57 -11.85
CA ARG A 142 7.90 5.42 -10.71
C ARG A 142 7.46 6.26 -9.52
N ARG A 143 7.24 7.56 -9.75
CA ARG A 143 6.91 8.52 -8.68
C ARG A 143 5.62 8.14 -7.93
N GLY A 144 4.60 7.64 -8.62
CA GLY A 144 3.35 7.25 -7.98
C GLY A 144 3.48 6.00 -7.12
N VAL A 145 4.26 5.00 -7.56
CA VAL A 145 4.52 3.78 -6.77
C VAL A 145 5.35 4.09 -5.53
N VAL A 146 6.40 4.89 -5.69
CA VAL A 146 7.27 5.29 -4.58
C VAL A 146 6.49 6.02 -3.50
N GLU A 147 5.60 6.91 -3.90
CA GLU A 147 4.74 7.61 -2.96
C GLU A 147 3.76 6.69 -2.25
N ALA A 148 3.13 5.77 -2.97
CA ALA A 148 2.25 4.78 -2.35
C ALA A 148 2.99 3.97 -1.28
N VAL A 149 4.20 3.48 -1.57
CA VAL A 149 5.00 2.73 -0.58
C VAL A 149 5.51 3.62 0.55
N THR A 150 5.83 4.88 0.27
CA THR A 150 6.29 5.85 1.29
C THR A 150 5.17 6.19 2.26
N VAL A 151 3.98 6.51 1.75
CA VAL A 151 2.77 6.75 2.54
C VAL A 151 2.42 5.51 3.36
N ARG A 152 2.51 4.30 2.76
CA ARG A 152 2.30 3.05 3.49
C ARG A 152 3.20 2.93 4.71
N ASN A 153 4.50 3.20 4.55
CA ASN A 153 5.46 3.06 5.63
C ASN A 153 5.18 4.07 6.76
N LEU A 154 4.84 5.31 6.41
CA LEU A 154 4.47 6.32 7.40
C LEU A 154 3.19 5.92 8.15
N CYS A 155 2.15 5.48 7.43
CA CYS A 155 0.91 4.97 8.05
C CYS A 155 1.16 3.77 8.97
N ALA A 156 1.99 2.81 8.55
CA ALA A 156 2.31 1.62 9.34
C ALA A 156 3.05 1.95 10.65
N HIS A 157 3.79 3.05 10.68
CA HIS A 157 4.46 3.55 11.89
C HIS A 157 3.63 4.58 12.67
N GLY A 158 2.39 4.85 12.28
CA GLY A 158 1.54 5.85 12.92
C GLY A 158 2.06 7.29 12.75
N ILE A 159 2.92 7.56 11.76
CA ILE A 159 3.49 8.87 11.50
C ILE A 159 2.53 9.64 10.58
N PRO A 160 1.89 10.74 11.04
CA PRO A 160 0.83 11.41 10.28
C PRO A 160 1.35 12.51 9.33
N VAL A 161 2.66 12.71 9.23
CA VAL A 161 3.28 13.81 8.48
C VAL A 161 4.46 13.33 7.63
N PHE A 162 4.79 14.08 6.57
CA PHE A 162 6.00 13.84 5.79
C PHE A 162 7.26 14.24 6.58
N ASN A 163 8.15 13.27 6.79
CA ASN A 163 9.47 13.47 7.39
C ASN A 163 10.57 13.58 6.33
N GLN A 164 11.78 13.99 6.74
CA GLN A 164 12.89 14.20 5.82
C GLN A 164 13.24 12.95 4.99
N ARG A 165 13.16 11.76 5.59
CA ARG A 165 13.43 10.49 4.90
C ARG A 165 12.43 10.25 3.77
N ALA A 166 11.14 10.50 4.01
CA ALA A 166 10.10 10.41 3.01
C ALA A 166 10.33 11.40 1.87
N LEU A 167 10.65 12.66 2.19
CA LEU A 167 10.93 13.69 1.19
C LEU A 167 12.12 13.35 0.30
N ASN A 168 13.23 12.89 0.89
CA ASN A 168 14.42 12.49 0.14
C ASN A 168 14.08 11.37 -0.86
N ARG A 169 13.29 10.38 -0.42
CA ARG A 169 12.85 9.26 -1.28
C ARG A 169 11.94 9.74 -2.41
N LEU A 170 10.97 10.60 -2.12
CA LEU A 170 10.08 11.18 -3.14
C LEU A 170 10.85 12.04 -4.14
N ALA A 171 11.80 12.86 -3.67
CA ALA A 171 12.64 13.69 -4.53
C ALA A 171 13.44 12.82 -5.52
N ALA A 172 14.06 11.74 -5.06
CA ALA A 172 14.82 10.81 -5.90
C ALA A 172 13.96 10.07 -6.95
N ALA A 173 12.65 10.01 -6.75
CA ALA A 173 11.70 9.38 -7.67
C ALA A 173 10.94 10.39 -8.55
N SER A 174 11.07 11.70 -8.28
CA SER A 174 10.32 12.75 -8.96
C SER A 174 11.09 13.31 -10.15
N THR A 175 10.34 13.82 -11.12
CA THR A 175 10.85 14.76 -12.12
C THR A 175 10.76 16.20 -11.59
N PRO A 176 11.51 17.17 -12.14
CA PRO A 176 11.45 18.57 -11.70
C PRO A 176 10.05 19.21 -11.79
N ALA A 177 9.17 18.71 -12.66
CA ALA A 177 7.81 19.20 -12.82
C ALA A 177 6.83 18.70 -11.72
N GLN A 178 7.23 17.71 -10.93
CA GLN A 178 6.37 17.11 -9.91
C GLN A 178 6.61 17.81 -8.56
N LYS A 179 5.55 18.46 -8.07
CA LYS A 179 5.57 19.12 -6.76
C LYS A 179 5.79 18.10 -5.64
N LEU A 180 6.73 18.39 -4.75
CA LEU A 180 6.94 17.65 -3.51
C LEU A 180 6.10 18.25 -2.37
N PRO A 181 5.65 17.44 -1.41
CA PRO A 181 5.15 17.96 -0.13
C PRO A 181 6.28 18.65 0.64
N ALA A 182 5.92 19.54 1.57
CA ALA A 182 6.85 20.18 2.49
C ALA A 182 7.10 19.29 3.74
N LEU A 183 8.18 19.59 4.46
CA LEU A 183 8.47 18.92 5.72
C LEU A 183 7.39 19.27 6.75
N GLY A 184 6.80 18.24 7.37
CA GLY A 184 5.71 18.42 8.32
C GLY A 184 4.31 18.49 7.70
N ASP A 185 4.19 18.47 6.36
CA ASP A 185 2.88 18.39 5.70
C ASP A 185 2.14 17.12 6.17
N ALA A 186 0.84 17.28 6.47
CA ALA A 186 0.00 16.17 6.86
C ALA A 186 -0.18 15.17 5.71
N ILE A 187 -0.14 13.88 6.03
CA ILE A 187 -0.46 12.82 5.09
C ILE A 187 -1.99 12.73 5.01
N VAL A 188 -2.52 13.27 3.91
CA VAL A 188 -3.95 13.15 3.59
C VAL A 188 -4.19 11.84 2.84
N LEU A 189 -4.93 10.93 3.46
CA LEU A 189 -5.35 9.67 2.85
C LEU A 189 -6.88 9.57 2.83
N ASP A 190 -7.50 10.57 2.21
CA ASP A 190 -8.93 10.56 1.91
C ASP A 190 -9.29 9.54 0.81
N ARG A 191 -10.59 9.37 0.56
CA ARG A 191 -11.10 8.41 -0.44
C ARG A 191 -10.49 8.60 -1.83
N ALA A 192 -10.34 9.85 -2.24
CA ALA A 192 -9.84 10.19 -3.57
C ALA A 192 -8.34 9.84 -3.69
N THR A 193 -7.55 10.21 -2.69
CA THR A 193 -6.11 9.97 -2.61
C THR A 193 -5.82 8.48 -2.49
N PHE A 194 -6.53 7.79 -1.60
CA PHE A 194 -6.49 6.34 -1.50
C PHE A 194 -6.77 5.68 -2.86
N SER A 195 -7.84 6.06 -3.54
CA SER A 195 -8.22 5.47 -4.83
C SER A 195 -7.17 5.72 -5.92
N ARG A 196 -6.51 6.89 -5.92
CA ARG A 196 -5.41 7.19 -6.84
C ARG A 196 -4.18 6.30 -6.56
N HIS A 197 -3.81 6.11 -5.30
CA HIS A 197 -2.69 5.23 -4.96
C HIS A 197 -2.99 3.77 -5.31
N VAL A 198 -4.18 3.27 -4.96
CA VAL A 198 -4.62 1.91 -5.30
C VAL A 198 -4.66 1.69 -6.81
N ALA A 199 -5.14 2.66 -7.60
CA ALA A 199 -5.12 2.58 -9.05
C ALA A 199 -3.69 2.53 -9.61
N THR A 200 -2.77 3.30 -9.04
CA THR A 200 -1.35 3.29 -9.42
C THR A 200 -0.70 1.95 -9.12
N LEU A 201 -0.89 1.43 -7.90
CA LEU A 201 -0.41 0.12 -7.48
C LEU A 201 -0.97 -1.01 -8.36
N ARG A 202 -2.25 -0.93 -8.73
CA ARG A 202 -2.89 -1.88 -9.65
C ARG A 202 -2.27 -1.84 -11.04
N GLY A 203 -2.01 -0.65 -11.57
CA GLY A 203 -1.34 -0.45 -12.85
C GLY A 203 0.06 -1.05 -12.85
N PHE A 204 0.84 -0.76 -11.80
CA PHE A 204 2.17 -1.34 -11.59
C PHE A 204 2.13 -2.88 -11.52
N ALA A 205 1.24 -3.44 -10.69
CA ALA A 205 1.08 -4.89 -10.56
C ALA A 205 0.73 -5.58 -11.89
N ARG A 206 -0.16 -4.99 -12.70
CA ARG A 206 -0.46 -5.49 -14.05
C ARG A 206 0.75 -5.43 -14.96
N SER A 207 1.44 -4.29 -14.99
CA SER A 207 2.62 -4.14 -15.83
C SER A 207 3.71 -5.15 -15.50
N MET A 208 3.87 -5.53 -14.23
CA MET A 208 4.78 -6.60 -13.82
C MET A 208 4.25 -8.00 -14.14
N ALA A 209 2.96 -8.28 -13.91
CA ALA A 209 2.38 -9.58 -14.22
C ALA A 209 2.46 -9.91 -15.73
N ASP A 210 2.24 -8.90 -16.58
CA ASP A 210 2.39 -9.02 -18.02
C ASP A 210 3.81 -9.43 -18.44
N VAL A 211 4.84 -9.11 -17.64
CA VAL A 211 6.22 -9.50 -17.93
C VAL A 211 6.35 -11.02 -17.97
N ALA A 212 5.91 -11.70 -16.89
CA ALA A 212 5.95 -13.16 -16.85
C ALA A 212 4.98 -13.79 -17.85
N ALA A 213 3.79 -13.22 -18.03
CA ALA A 213 2.78 -13.76 -18.95
C ALA A 213 3.24 -13.78 -20.42
N ASN A 214 4.04 -12.79 -20.84
CA ASN A 214 4.51 -12.67 -22.23
C ASN A 214 5.85 -13.37 -22.50
N MET A 215 6.53 -13.92 -21.48
CA MET A 215 7.74 -14.72 -21.69
C MET A 215 7.38 -16.18 -21.98
N ALA A 216 8.14 -16.81 -22.88
CA ALA A 216 8.05 -18.24 -23.11
C ALA A 216 8.50 -19.02 -21.86
N ASP A 217 7.83 -20.15 -21.58
CA ASP A 217 8.30 -21.09 -20.57
C ASP A 217 9.54 -21.81 -21.07
N VAL A 218 10.44 -22.18 -20.14
CA VAL A 218 11.50 -23.13 -20.44
C VAL A 218 10.94 -24.56 -20.53
N PRO A 219 11.51 -25.42 -21.39
CA PRO A 219 11.09 -26.82 -21.53
C PRO A 219 11.23 -27.64 -20.24
#